data_AF-M8CGQ4-F1
#
_entry.id   AF-M8CGQ4-F1
#
_cell.length_a   1.000
_cell.length_b   1.000
_cell.length_c   1.000
_cell.angle_alpha   90.00
_cell.angle_beta   90.00
_cell.angle_gamma   90.00
#
_symmetry.space_group_name_H-M   'P 1'
#
loop_
_entity.id
_entity.type
_entity.pdbx_description
1 polymer ?
#
loop_
_entity_poly.entity_id
_entity_poly.type
_entity_poly.pdbx_seq_one_letter_code
_entity_poly.pdbx_strand_id
1 'polypeptide(L)'
;MVGWVGKKGQAHVKQFALNGKAPSMVVADRGFLVSNGHDHTVLVKQAKIYLAFQLNFDSQLKKQQVLFAFGSAIPVNDRLAEHQGKTSITFDFTTGSSSGSSFPSGLKRTHGALNLFAWGVLLPIGAIIARYCRGWDPLWFYLHGGIQFVGFILGLAGVVAGVSLYGKIQADVPAHRGLGIFVLVLGILQILAFFLRPNKDSKYRKYWNWYHHWVGRLVLFFAAVNIVLGIKVGGAGNSWKIGYGFNLAILLITIITLEVLVWTRWKNNSGPATTY
;
A
#
# COMPACT_ATOMS: atom_id res chain seq x y z
N MET A 1 -0.02 11.67 -28.47
CA MET A 1 0.96 12.59 -27.85
C MET A 1 1.84 11.82 -26.90
N VAL A 2 3.16 12.05 -26.92
CA VAL A 2 4.10 11.42 -25.98
C VAL A 2 4.98 12.51 -25.40
N GLY A 3 5.03 12.57 -24.06
CA GLY A 3 5.92 13.45 -23.31
C GLY A 3 6.91 12.62 -22.50
N TRP A 4 8.17 13.01 -22.49
CA TRP A 4 9.21 12.35 -21.70
C TRP A 4 10.27 13.35 -21.21
N VAL A 5 11.06 12.93 -20.23
CA VAL A 5 12.24 13.67 -19.78
C VAL A 5 13.47 12.86 -20.22
N GLY A 6 14.33 13.48 -21.02
CA GLY A 6 15.56 12.86 -21.53
C GLY A 6 16.59 12.63 -20.43
N LYS A 7 17.66 11.88 -20.74
CA LYS A 7 18.74 11.55 -19.79
C LYS A 7 19.42 12.78 -19.16
N LYS A 8 19.39 13.92 -19.86
CA LYS A 8 19.94 15.21 -19.41
C LYS A 8 18.93 16.06 -18.62
N GLY A 9 17.77 15.53 -18.26
CA GLY A 9 16.70 16.27 -17.57
C GLY A 9 15.87 17.19 -18.48
N GLN A 10 16.11 17.20 -19.78
CA GLN A 10 15.37 18.02 -20.74
C GLN A 10 13.98 17.44 -20.99
N ALA A 11 12.97 18.30 -20.96
CA ALA A 11 11.60 17.96 -21.28
C ALA A 11 11.41 17.88 -22.80
N HIS A 12 10.68 16.86 -23.26
CA HIS A 12 10.36 16.67 -24.67
C HIS A 12 8.89 16.28 -24.82
N VAL A 13 8.22 16.83 -25.83
CA VAL A 13 6.91 16.38 -26.29
C VAL A 13 6.99 16.17 -27.79
N LYS A 14 6.44 15.05 -28.26
CA LYS A 14 6.33 14.76 -29.69
C LYS A 14 5.01 14.07 -30.00
N GLN A 15 4.51 14.30 -31.21
CA GLN A 15 3.33 13.63 -31.72
C GLN A 15 3.70 12.33 -32.44
N PHE A 16 2.82 11.34 -32.30
CA PHE A 16 2.97 10.04 -32.96
C PHE A 16 1.60 9.60 -33.45
N ALA A 17 1.51 9.23 -34.73
CA ALA A 17 0.35 8.56 -35.29
C ALA A 17 0.43 7.07 -34.98
N LEU A 18 -0.64 6.53 -34.41
CA LEU A 18 -0.75 5.13 -34.02
C LEU A 18 -1.59 4.37 -35.06
N ASN A 19 -0.95 3.86 -36.11
CA ASN A 19 -1.65 3.16 -37.20
C ASN A 19 -1.76 1.64 -36.96
N GLY A 20 -1.21 1.13 -35.86
CA GLY A 20 -1.18 -0.28 -35.52
C GLY A 20 -0.36 -0.57 -34.27
N LYS A 21 -0.21 -1.86 -33.95
CA LYS A 21 0.55 -2.33 -32.76
C LYS A 21 2.03 -2.58 -33.01
N ALA A 22 2.45 -2.73 -34.27
CA ALA A 22 3.85 -2.94 -34.61
C ALA A 22 4.64 -1.63 -34.50
N PRO A 23 5.92 -1.64 -34.07
CA PRO A 23 6.75 -0.44 -33.99
C PRO A 23 6.84 0.34 -35.31
N SER A 24 6.79 -0.36 -36.46
CA SER A 24 6.78 0.24 -37.80
C SER A 24 5.53 1.09 -38.08
N MET A 25 4.42 0.80 -37.41
CA MET A 25 3.12 1.47 -37.59
C MET A 25 2.93 2.66 -36.65
N VAL A 26 3.95 2.97 -35.83
CA VAL A 26 4.01 4.16 -34.97
C VAL A 26 4.89 5.18 -35.67
N VAL A 27 4.30 6.24 -36.20
CA VAL A 27 4.97 7.24 -37.05
C VAL A 27 5.11 8.55 -36.30
N ALA A 28 6.35 9.00 -36.11
CA ALA A 28 6.67 10.28 -35.49
C ALA A 28 6.21 11.47 -36.34
N ASP A 29 6.03 12.60 -35.66
CA ASP A 29 5.75 13.92 -36.26
C ASP A 29 4.46 14.01 -37.08
N ARG A 30 3.57 13.01 -36.93
CA ARG A 30 2.18 13.04 -37.43
C ARG A 30 1.18 13.14 -36.27
N GLY A 31 0.24 14.08 -36.38
CA GLY A 31 -0.79 14.32 -35.37
C GLY A 31 -1.34 15.74 -35.42
N PHE A 32 -2.02 16.12 -34.34
CA PHE A 32 -2.77 17.38 -34.20
C PHE A 32 -2.12 18.37 -33.22
N LEU A 33 -0.84 18.18 -32.87
CA LEU A 33 -0.13 19.06 -31.93
C LEU A 33 0.09 20.43 -32.57
N VAL A 34 -0.25 21.49 -31.84
CA VAL A 34 0.14 22.85 -32.21
C VAL A 34 1.57 23.11 -31.72
N SER A 35 2.46 23.50 -32.62
CA SER A 35 3.88 23.75 -32.29
C SER A 35 4.23 25.21 -32.53
N ASN A 36 3.97 26.09 -31.56
CA ASN A 36 4.35 27.51 -31.63
C ASN A 36 5.59 27.84 -30.77
N GLY A 37 6.55 26.92 -30.70
CA GLY A 37 7.85 27.15 -30.04
C GLY A 37 7.85 27.12 -28.50
N HIS A 38 6.72 27.34 -27.81
CA HIS A 38 6.70 27.46 -26.33
C HIS A 38 5.50 26.79 -25.59
N ASP A 39 4.57 26.13 -26.28
CA ASP A 39 3.24 25.79 -25.70
C ASP A 39 3.12 24.42 -25.02
N HIS A 40 4.21 23.64 -24.92
CA HIS A 40 4.18 22.33 -24.27
C HIS A 40 5.19 22.23 -23.13
N THR A 41 4.78 21.55 -22.06
CA THR A 41 5.62 21.36 -20.86
C THR A 41 5.52 19.93 -20.38
N VAL A 42 6.67 19.34 -20.08
CA VAL A 42 6.76 18.09 -19.33
C VAL A 42 7.50 18.36 -18.03
N LEU A 43 6.89 17.94 -16.93
CA LEU A 43 7.51 18.02 -15.61
C LEU A 43 7.37 16.67 -14.92
N VAL A 44 8.48 16.11 -14.48
CA VAL A 44 8.46 14.94 -13.60
C VAL A 44 8.70 15.42 -12.17
N LYS A 45 7.74 15.16 -11.28
CA LYS A 45 7.84 15.45 -9.86
C LYS A 45 7.52 14.18 -9.08
N GLN A 46 8.53 13.64 -8.38
CA GLN A 46 8.42 12.35 -7.70
C GLN A 46 7.99 11.24 -8.68
N ALA A 47 6.93 10.50 -8.36
CA ALA A 47 6.37 9.45 -9.21
C ALA A 47 5.23 9.95 -10.14
N LYS A 48 5.19 11.25 -10.46
CA LYS A 48 4.19 11.85 -11.35
C LYS A 48 4.87 12.54 -12.52
N ILE A 49 4.33 12.34 -13.71
CA ILE A 49 4.63 13.14 -14.89
C ILE A 49 3.43 14.05 -15.17
N TYR A 50 3.71 15.34 -15.35
CA TYR A 50 2.77 16.34 -15.79
C TYR A 50 3.09 16.63 -17.24
N LEU A 51 2.08 16.63 -18.08
CA LEU A 51 2.19 16.87 -19.50
C LEU A 51 1.13 17.91 -19.88
N ALA A 52 1.59 19.07 -20.33
CA ALA A 52 0.75 20.14 -20.88
C ALA A 52 1.07 20.30 -22.36
N PHE A 53 0.03 20.40 -23.18
CA PHE A 53 0.13 20.59 -24.62
C PHE A 53 -1.19 21.15 -25.15
N GLN A 54 -1.15 21.71 -26.36
CA GLN A 54 -2.31 22.21 -27.07
C GLN A 54 -2.53 21.39 -28.35
N LEU A 55 -3.79 21.05 -28.62
CA LEU A 55 -4.19 20.36 -29.84
C LEU A 55 -5.08 21.27 -30.67
N ASN A 56 -4.99 21.14 -31.99
CA ASN A 56 -5.91 21.77 -32.92
C ASN A 56 -6.86 20.73 -33.51
N PHE A 57 -8.16 21.01 -33.47
CA PHE A 57 -9.18 20.15 -34.05
C PHE A 57 -10.07 20.97 -34.98
N ASP A 58 -10.38 20.43 -36.15
CA ASP A 58 -11.22 21.11 -37.15
C ASP A 58 -12.68 21.26 -36.70
N SER A 59 -13.08 20.55 -35.64
CA SER A 59 -14.42 20.61 -35.06
C SER A 59 -14.39 20.42 -33.55
N GLN A 60 -15.44 20.90 -32.88
CA GLN A 60 -15.58 20.76 -31.44
C GLN A 60 -15.69 19.27 -31.05
N LEU A 61 -14.74 18.81 -30.24
CA LEU A 61 -14.83 17.49 -29.63
C LEU A 61 -15.93 17.46 -28.58
N LYS A 62 -16.78 16.43 -28.64
CA LYS A 62 -17.73 16.10 -27.57
C LYS A 62 -17.07 15.13 -26.59
N LYS A 63 -17.85 14.21 -26.02
CA LYS A 63 -17.36 13.14 -25.16
C LYS A 63 -16.48 12.16 -25.95
N GLN A 64 -15.25 11.95 -25.50
CA GLN A 64 -14.27 11.07 -26.15
C GLN A 64 -13.56 10.18 -25.13
N GLN A 65 -13.17 8.97 -25.54
CA GLN A 65 -12.32 8.13 -24.73
C GLN A 65 -10.86 8.53 -24.95
N VAL A 66 -10.21 9.00 -23.88
CA VAL A 66 -8.79 9.34 -23.89
C VAL A 66 -8.00 8.16 -23.35
N LEU A 67 -7.06 7.67 -24.16
CA LEU A 67 -6.16 6.58 -23.81
C LEU A 67 -4.86 7.15 -23.23
N PHE A 68 -4.42 6.59 -22.12
CA PHE A 68 -3.13 6.86 -21.51
C PHE A 68 -2.26 5.62 -21.56
N ALA A 69 -0.99 5.81 -21.85
CA ALA A 69 0.04 4.80 -21.75
C ALA A 69 1.28 5.43 -21.10
N PHE A 70 1.96 4.69 -20.23
CA PHE A 70 3.12 5.17 -19.51
C PHE A 70 4.16 4.07 -19.35
N GLY A 71 5.42 4.48 -19.26
CA GLY A 71 6.57 3.60 -19.07
C GLY A 71 7.81 4.42 -18.74
N SER A 72 8.85 3.73 -18.30
CA SER A 72 10.14 4.33 -17.94
C SER A 72 11.12 4.46 -19.11
N ALA A 73 10.87 3.75 -20.22
CA ALA A 73 11.69 3.83 -21.41
C ALA A 73 11.48 5.16 -22.15
N ILE A 74 12.58 5.80 -22.55
CA ILE A 74 12.56 6.99 -23.41
C ILE A 74 12.59 6.56 -24.88
N PRO A 75 11.99 7.34 -25.80
CA PRO A 75 12.11 7.08 -27.23
C PRO A 75 13.57 7.09 -27.70
N VAL A 76 13.92 6.17 -28.60
CA VAL A 76 15.24 6.09 -29.25
C VAL A 76 15.02 6.10 -30.76
N ASN A 77 15.68 7.00 -31.49
CA ASN A 77 15.50 7.16 -32.94
C ASN A 77 14.02 7.27 -33.36
N ASP A 78 13.25 8.07 -32.62
CA ASP A 78 11.80 8.25 -32.83
C ASP A 78 10.98 6.94 -32.80
N ARG A 79 11.48 5.91 -32.13
CA ARG A 79 10.75 4.69 -31.83
C ARG A 79 10.33 4.65 -30.37
N LEU A 80 9.05 4.35 -30.14
CA LEU A 80 8.50 4.13 -28.81
C LEU A 80 8.73 2.68 -28.39
N ALA A 81 9.14 2.49 -27.14
CA ALA A 81 9.09 1.19 -26.51
C ALA A 81 7.64 0.82 -26.13
N GLU A 82 7.40 -0.46 -25.87
CA GLU A 82 6.13 -0.88 -25.30
C GLU A 82 5.91 -0.23 -23.93
N HIS A 83 4.68 0.24 -23.70
CA HIS A 83 4.30 0.86 -22.43
C HIS A 83 4.22 -0.19 -21.32
N GLN A 84 4.57 0.20 -20.10
CA GLN A 84 4.49 -0.67 -18.92
C GLN A 84 3.08 -0.68 -18.31
N GLY A 85 2.33 0.42 -18.50
CA GLY A 85 0.96 0.54 -18.07
C GLY A 85 0.13 1.34 -19.04
N LYS A 86 -1.17 1.07 -19.05
CA LYS A 86 -2.16 1.82 -19.83
C LYS A 86 -3.46 1.94 -19.06
N THR A 87 -4.20 3.00 -19.33
CA THR A 87 -5.55 3.21 -18.81
C THR A 87 -6.35 4.06 -19.79
N SER A 88 -7.65 4.19 -19.57
CA SER A 88 -8.48 5.11 -20.32
C SER A 88 -9.43 5.84 -19.41
N ILE A 89 -9.75 7.07 -19.77
CA ILE A 89 -10.83 7.84 -19.15
C ILE A 89 -11.77 8.32 -20.25
N THR A 90 -13.03 8.49 -19.93
CA THR A 90 -13.93 9.22 -20.81
C THR A 90 -13.87 10.69 -20.42
N PHE A 91 -13.51 11.56 -21.35
CA PHE A 91 -13.41 13.00 -21.14
C PHE A 91 -14.49 13.70 -21.94
N ASP A 92 -15.24 14.56 -21.28
CA ASP A 92 -16.20 15.45 -21.91
C ASP A 92 -15.53 16.80 -22.16
N PHE A 93 -15.15 17.03 -23.42
CA PHE A 93 -14.50 18.27 -23.86
C PHE A 93 -15.46 19.47 -23.88
N THR A 94 -16.77 19.28 -23.74
CA THR A 94 -17.75 20.39 -23.67
C THR A 94 -17.89 20.94 -22.25
N THR A 95 -17.82 20.06 -21.25
CA THR A 95 -17.97 20.41 -19.83
C THR A 95 -16.65 20.48 -19.08
N GLY A 96 -15.55 20.02 -19.68
CA GLY A 96 -14.24 19.93 -19.03
C GLY A 96 -14.17 18.86 -17.94
N SER A 97 -15.08 17.87 -17.96
CA SER A 97 -15.20 16.87 -16.92
C SER A 97 -14.74 15.48 -17.39
N SER A 98 -14.19 14.68 -16.48
CA SER A 98 -13.75 13.32 -16.77
C SER A 98 -14.52 12.29 -15.95
N SER A 99 -14.99 11.24 -16.60
CA SER A 99 -15.62 10.07 -15.99
C SER A 99 -14.87 8.81 -16.47
N GLY A 100 -14.12 8.18 -15.57
CA GLY A 100 -13.31 7.00 -15.87
C GLY A 100 -13.06 6.18 -14.62
N SER A 101 -12.93 4.87 -14.78
CA SER A 101 -12.58 4.00 -13.66
C SER A 101 -11.24 4.48 -13.08
N SER A 102 -11.22 4.63 -11.76
CA SER A 102 -10.07 5.07 -10.97
C SER A 102 -8.98 3.99 -10.97
N PHE A 103 -8.55 3.52 -12.15
CA PHE A 103 -7.58 2.44 -12.28
C PHE A 103 -6.19 3.06 -12.43
N PRO A 104 -5.25 2.78 -11.51
CA PRO A 104 -5.27 1.78 -10.43
C PRO A 104 -5.56 2.35 -9.03
N SER A 105 -5.98 3.62 -8.91
CA SER A 105 -6.24 4.32 -7.64
C SER A 105 -7.23 3.60 -6.71
N GLY A 106 -8.29 2.99 -7.23
CA GLY A 106 -9.27 2.22 -6.46
C GLY A 106 -8.64 0.98 -5.82
N LEU A 107 -7.97 0.16 -6.62
CA LEU A 107 -7.29 -1.05 -6.12
C LEU A 107 -6.19 -0.71 -5.11
N LYS A 108 -5.44 0.36 -5.37
CA LYS A 108 -4.43 0.90 -4.45
C LYS A 108 -5.03 1.35 -3.12
N ARG A 109 -6.18 2.04 -3.16
CA ARG A 109 -6.93 2.45 -1.96
C ARG A 109 -7.45 1.24 -1.19
N THR A 110 -7.98 0.23 -1.88
CA THR A 110 -8.45 -1.02 -1.27
C THR A 110 -7.31 -1.79 -0.60
N HIS A 111 -6.17 -1.96 -1.28
CA HIS A 111 -4.97 -2.58 -0.71
C HIS A 111 -4.52 -1.85 0.57
N GLY A 112 -4.43 -0.51 0.52
CA GLY A 112 -4.05 0.30 1.67
C GLY A 112 -5.05 0.19 2.82
N ALA A 113 -6.36 0.28 2.54
CA ALA A 113 -7.41 0.21 3.56
C ALA A 113 -7.46 -1.16 4.26
N LEU A 114 -7.44 -2.26 3.49
CA LEU A 114 -7.46 -3.61 4.02
C LEU A 114 -6.25 -3.85 4.93
N ASN A 115 -5.05 -3.50 4.48
CA ASN A 115 -3.84 -3.73 5.27
C ASN A 115 -3.73 -2.81 6.49
N LEU A 116 -4.17 -1.56 6.40
CA LEU A 116 -4.21 -0.67 7.55
C LEU A 116 -5.18 -1.18 8.61
N PHE A 117 -6.38 -1.63 8.22
CA PHE A 117 -7.36 -2.14 9.17
C PHE A 117 -6.94 -3.50 9.75
N ALA A 118 -6.48 -4.42 8.91
CA ALA A 118 -6.01 -5.73 9.36
C ALA A 118 -4.79 -5.61 10.27
N TRP A 119 -3.66 -5.16 9.72
CA TRP A 119 -2.37 -5.20 10.41
C TRP A 119 -2.16 -4.02 11.36
N GLY A 120 -2.78 -2.88 11.09
CA GLY A 120 -2.65 -1.67 11.91
C GLY A 120 -3.68 -1.55 13.03
N VAL A 121 -4.81 -2.26 12.96
CA VAL A 121 -5.89 -2.14 13.97
C VAL A 121 -6.22 -3.49 14.61
N LEU A 122 -6.71 -4.46 13.84
CA LEU A 122 -7.23 -5.71 14.39
C LEU A 122 -6.14 -6.56 15.06
N LEU A 123 -5.03 -6.84 14.38
CA LEU A 123 -3.98 -7.70 14.95
C LEU A 123 -3.33 -7.10 16.22
N PRO A 124 -3.04 -5.78 16.29
CA PRO A 124 -2.63 -5.12 17.53
C PRO A 124 -3.66 -5.26 18.66
N ILE A 125 -4.96 -5.04 18.39
CA ILE A 125 -6.03 -5.21 19.41
C ILE A 125 -6.05 -6.66 19.92
N GLY A 126 -5.99 -7.64 19.02
CA GLY A 126 -5.93 -9.05 19.40
C GLY A 126 -4.71 -9.37 20.28
N ALA A 127 -3.56 -8.73 20.04
CA ALA A 127 -2.37 -8.90 20.86
C ALA A 127 -2.49 -8.23 22.23
N ILE A 128 -3.12 -7.04 22.32
CA ILE A 128 -3.44 -6.35 23.57
C ILE A 128 -4.35 -7.24 24.44
N ILE A 129 -5.43 -7.79 23.87
CA ILE A 129 -6.32 -8.71 24.58
C ILE A 129 -5.55 -9.92 25.13
N ALA A 130 -4.69 -10.55 24.31
CA ALA A 130 -3.91 -11.70 24.75
C ALA A 130 -2.86 -11.40 25.83
N ARG A 131 -2.43 -10.15 25.97
CA ARG A 131 -1.48 -9.74 27.01
C ARG A 131 -2.19 -9.35 28.30
N TYR A 132 -3.23 -8.53 28.21
CA TYR A 132 -3.80 -7.84 29.37
C TYR A 132 -5.11 -8.43 29.89
N CYS A 133 -5.84 -9.18 29.08
CA CYS A 133 -7.14 -9.76 29.47
C CYS A 133 -7.05 -11.22 29.93
N ARG A 134 -5.87 -11.69 30.35
CA ARG A 134 -5.62 -13.11 30.74
C ARG A 134 -6.53 -13.62 31.87
N GLY A 135 -7.05 -12.73 32.72
CA GLY A 135 -8.00 -13.10 33.78
C GLY A 135 -9.38 -13.54 33.26
N TRP A 136 -9.70 -13.31 31.98
CA TRP A 136 -10.95 -13.75 31.37
C TRP A 136 -10.79 -15.12 30.71
N ASP A 137 -10.17 -16.09 31.38
CA ASP A 137 -10.05 -17.44 30.82
C ASP A 137 -11.43 -18.13 30.78
N PRO A 138 -11.84 -18.79 29.68
CA PRO A 138 -11.12 -18.97 28.40
C PRO A 138 -11.40 -17.89 27.34
N LEU A 139 -12.27 -16.92 27.63
CA LEU A 139 -12.72 -15.88 26.69
C LEU A 139 -11.58 -15.11 26.00
N TRP A 140 -10.52 -14.72 26.72
CA TRP A 140 -9.38 -14.01 26.12
C TRP A 140 -8.75 -14.78 24.96
N PHE A 141 -8.70 -16.12 25.06
CA PHE A 141 -8.09 -16.99 24.07
C PHE A 141 -8.93 -17.02 22.79
N TYR A 142 -10.25 -17.14 22.93
CA TYR A 142 -11.18 -17.09 21.80
C TYR A 142 -11.20 -15.71 21.13
N LEU A 143 -11.21 -14.63 21.91
CA LEU A 143 -11.15 -13.27 21.37
C LEU A 143 -9.85 -13.03 20.62
N HIS A 144 -8.71 -13.42 21.21
CA HIS A 144 -7.41 -13.33 20.53
C HIS A 144 -7.44 -14.14 19.23
N GLY A 145 -7.75 -15.44 19.30
CA GLY A 145 -7.75 -16.31 18.12
C GLY A 145 -8.67 -15.81 17.01
N GLY A 146 -9.90 -15.42 17.36
CA GLY A 146 -10.89 -14.92 16.40
C GLY A 146 -10.45 -13.61 15.74
N ILE A 147 -9.98 -12.63 16.51
CA ILE A 147 -9.51 -11.35 15.97
C ILE A 147 -8.26 -11.54 15.09
N GLN A 148 -7.32 -12.39 15.52
CA GLN A 148 -6.12 -12.69 14.72
C GLN A 148 -6.50 -13.38 13.40
N PHE A 149 -7.44 -14.33 13.43
CA PHE A 149 -7.89 -15.03 12.23
C PHE A 149 -8.57 -14.08 11.24
N VAL A 150 -9.54 -13.28 11.70
CA VAL A 150 -10.22 -12.28 10.84
C VAL A 150 -9.23 -11.26 10.30
N GLY A 151 -8.35 -10.72 11.15
CA GLY A 151 -7.32 -9.78 10.74
C GLY A 151 -6.37 -10.38 9.69
N PHE A 152 -5.94 -11.63 9.87
CA PHE A 152 -5.06 -12.30 8.91
C PHE A 152 -5.73 -12.50 7.55
N ILE A 153 -7.00 -12.92 7.51
CA ILE A 153 -7.74 -13.10 6.25
C ILE A 153 -7.92 -11.77 5.51
N LEU A 154 -8.28 -10.69 6.22
CA LEU A 154 -8.36 -9.35 5.62
C LEU A 154 -7.00 -8.85 5.14
N GLY A 155 -5.93 -9.11 5.91
CA GLY A 155 -4.56 -8.81 5.54
C GLY A 155 -4.11 -9.56 4.28
N LEU A 156 -4.44 -10.85 4.18
CA LEU A 156 -4.16 -11.68 3.01
C LEU A 156 -4.90 -11.16 1.77
N ALA A 157 -6.19 -10.82 1.90
CA ALA A 157 -6.95 -10.18 0.82
C ALA A 157 -6.29 -8.85 0.38
N GLY A 158 -5.81 -8.07 1.34
CA GLY A 158 -5.00 -6.87 1.10
C GLY A 158 -3.73 -7.18 0.31
N VAL A 159 -2.97 -8.20 0.68
CA VAL A 159 -1.76 -8.61 -0.07
C VAL A 159 -2.11 -9.05 -1.49
N VAL A 160 -3.16 -9.85 -1.69
CA VAL A 160 -3.63 -10.26 -3.03
C VAL A 160 -3.98 -9.04 -3.88
N ALA A 161 -4.67 -8.05 -3.32
CA ALA A 161 -4.91 -6.78 -4.00
C ALA A 161 -3.61 -6.04 -4.36
N GLY A 162 -2.59 -6.12 -3.50
CA GLY A 162 -1.25 -5.56 -3.74
C GLY A 162 -0.48 -6.26 -4.86
N VAL A 163 -0.58 -7.59 -4.94
CA VAL A 163 0.00 -8.38 -6.05
C VAL A 163 -0.70 -8.05 -7.36
N SER A 164 -2.03 -7.98 -7.37
CA SER A 164 -2.80 -7.56 -8.55
C SER A 164 -2.44 -6.14 -8.98
N LEU A 165 -2.24 -5.23 -8.02
CA LEU A 165 -1.80 -3.87 -8.28
C LEU A 165 -0.42 -3.87 -8.94
N TYR A 166 0.56 -4.58 -8.36
CA TYR A 166 1.90 -4.69 -8.92
C TYR A 166 1.88 -5.23 -10.36
N GLY A 167 1.09 -6.27 -10.63
CA GLY A 167 0.92 -6.83 -11.98
C GLY A 167 0.46 -5.80 -13.02
N LYS A 168 -0.25 -4.75 -12.60
CA LYS A 168 -0.85 -3.73 -13.47
C LYS A 168 -0.02 -2.46 -13.62
N ILE A 169 0.72 -2.06 -12.59
CA ILE A 169 1.51 -0.82 -12.61
C ILE A 169 3.01 -1.04 -12.70
N GLN A 170 3.48 -2.26 -12.41
CA GLN A 170 4.90 -2.63 -12.37
C GLN A 170 5.77 -1.60 -11.64
N ALA A 171 5.22 -1.01 -10.57
CA ALA A 171 5.86 0.07 -9.85
C ALA A 171 7.05 -0.48 -9.07
N ASP A 172 8.19 0.19 -9.21
CA ASP A 172 9.41 -0.17 -8.51
C ASP A 172 9.37 0.32 -7.05
N VAL A 173 8.83 -0.53 -6.16
CA VAL A 173 8.73 -0.28 -4.71
C VAL A 173 9.32 -1.43 -3.88
N PRO A 174 10.61 -1.79 -4.10
CA PRO A 174 11.20 -3.03 -3.61
C PRO A 174 11.22 -3.12 -2.09
N ALA A 175 11.44 -1.99 -1.39
CA ALA A 175 11.46 -1.95 0.07
C ALA A 175 10.09 -2.30 0.69
N HIS A 176 9.01 -1.64 0.24
CA HIS A 176 7.65 -1.91 0.73
C HIS A 176 7.19 -3.34 0.38
N ARG A 177 7.51 -3.80 -0.83
CA ARG A 177 7.18 -5.16 -1.28
C ARG A 177 7.91 -6.22 -0.46
N GLY A 178 9.24 -6.09 -0.33
CA GLY A 178 10.07 -7.04 0.41
C GLY A 178 9.65 -7.11 1.88
N LEU A 179 9.44 -5.95 2.52
CA LEU A 179 8.98 -5.88 3.90
C LEU A 179 7.57 -6.46 4.07
N GLY A 180 6.66 -6.21 3.11
CA GLY A 180 5.32 -6.80 3.11
C GLY A 180 5.30 -8.32 3.00
N ILE A 181 6.14 -8.89 2.14
CA ILE A 181 6.32 -10.35 2.03
C ILE A 181 6.89 -10.90 3.33
N PHE A 182 7.89 -10.24 3.92
CA PHE A 182 8.47 -10.64 5.19
C PHE A 182 7.42 -10.67 6.31
N VAL A 183 6.59 -9.62 6.44
CA VAL A 183 5.47 -9.58 7.39
C VAL A 183 4.47 -10.71 7.15
N LEU A 184 4.13 -11.00 5.89
CA LEU A 184 3.22 -12.09 5.56
C LEU A 184 3.77 -13.45 6.00
N VAL A 185 5.05 -13.73 5.74
CA VAL A 185 5.72 -14.97 6.16
C VAL A 185 5.67 -15.10 7.69
N LEU A 186 6.02 -14.04 8.41
CA LEU A 186 5.92 -14.06 9.88
C LEU A 186 4.48 -14.25 10.36
N GLY A 187 3.49 -13.68 9.67
CA GLY A 187 2.07 -13.88 9.96
C GLY A 187 1.62 -15.33 9.75
N ILE A 188 2.03 -15.97 8.66
CA ILE A 188 1.76 -17.41 8.41
C ILE A 188 2.38 -18.26 9.53
N LEU A 189 3.61 -17.95 9.93
CA LEU A 189 4.28 -18.59 11.06
C LEU A 189 3.46 -18.46 12.37
N GLN A 190 2.78 -17.32 12.60
CA GLN A 190 1.86 -17.17 13.74
C GLN A 190 0.60 -18.04 13.62
N ILE A 191 0.02 -18.17 12.44
CA ILE A 191 -1.11 -19.07 12.21
C ILE A 191 -0.69 -20.54 12.45
N LEU A 192 0.48 -20.94 11.96
CA LEU A 192 1.03 -22.27 12.23
C LEU A 192 1.31 -22.50 13.72
N ALA A 193 1.70 -21.44 14.46
CA ALA A 193 1.87 -21.53 15.91
C ALA A 193 0.59 -22.01 16.61
N PHE A 194 -0.59 -21.59 16.14
CA PHE A 194 -1.86 -22.04 16.71
C PHE A 194 -2.05 -23.57 16.56
N PHE A 195 -1.81 -24.11 15.36
CA PHE A 195 -1.95 -25.55 15.09
C PHE A 195 -0.89 -26.40 15.79
N LEU A 196 0.32 -25.86 15.94
CA LEU A 196 1.45 -26.52 16.59
C LEU A 196 1.51 -26.27 18.11
N ARG A 197 0.42 -25.76 18.70
CA ARG A 197 0.37 -25.38 20.11
C ARG A 197 0.46 -26.62 21.02
N PRO A 198 1.54 -26.77 21.82
CA PRO A 198 1.67 -27.91 22.73
C PRO A 198 0.69 -27.83 23.91
N ASN A 199 0.39 -28.99 24.51
CA ASN A 199 -0.32 -29.10 25.78
C ASN A 199 0.36 -28.27 26.88
N LYS A 200 -0.44 -27.79 27.85
CA LYS A 200 0.03 -26.90 28.92
C LYS A 200 1.19 -27.52 29.72
N ASP A 201 1.18 -28.84 29.92
CA ASP A 201 2.18 -29.56 30.72
C ASP A 201 3.42 -29.98 29.93
N SER A 202 3.48 -29.69 28.62
CA SER A 202 4.62 -30.05 27.78
C SER A 202 5.83 -29.15 28.04
N LYS A 203 7.03 -29.74 28.16
CA LYS A 203 8.30 -28.98 28.19
C LYS A 203 8.50 -28.07 26.98
N TYR A 204 7.91 -28.43 25.82
CA TYR A 204 7.98 -27.63 24.59
C TYR A 204 7.09 -26.37 24.64
N ARG A 205 6.13 -26.29 25.57
CA ARG A 205 5.23 -25.14 25.76
C ARG A 205 6.02 -23.85 26.02
N LYS A 206 7.14 -23.93 26.75
CA LYS A 206 8.02 -22.79 27.03
C LYS A 206 8.64 -22.21 25.75
N TYR A 207 9.23 -23.07 24.92
CA TYR A 207 9.84 -22.65 23.65
C TYR A 207 8.80 -22.12 22.66
N TRP A 208 7.64 -22.79 22.58
CA TRP A 208 6.51 -22.30 21.79
C TRP A 208 6.06 -20.91 22.23
N ASN A 209 5.95 -20.65 23.54
CA ASN A 209 5.55 -19.34 24.06
C ASN A 209 6.59 -18.27 23.68
N TRP A 210 7.89 -18.57 23.82
CA TRP A 210 8.96 -17.64 23.44
C TRP A 210 8.89 -17.29 21.96
N TYR A 211 8.82 -18.31 21.09
CA TYR A 211 8.63 -18.16 19.66
C TYR A 211 7.39 -17.32 19.31
N HIS A 212 6.21 -17.72 19.80
CA HIS A 212 4.94 -17.06 19.49
C HIS A 212 4.94 -15.60 19.93
N HIS A 213 5.47 -15.31 21.13
CA HIS A 213 5.53 -13.94 21.65
C HIS A 213 6.50 -13.05 20.88
N TRP A 214 7.72 -13.52 20.60
CA TRP A 214 8.71 -12.68 19.92
C TRP A 214 8.39 -12.49 18.45
N VAL A 215 8.06 -13.57 17.74
CA VAL A 215 7.69 -13.46 16.33
C VAL A 215 6.40 -12.65 16.17
N GLY A 216 5.41 -12.82 17.06
CA GLY A 216 4.21 -11.97 17.07
C GLY A 216 4.51 -10.47 17.23
N ARG A 217 5.47 -10.09 18.10
CA ARG A 217 5.91 -8.68 18.24
C ARG A 217 6.62 -8.19 16.98
N LEU A 218 7.47 -9.01 16.37
CA LEU A 218 8.16 -8.65 15.12
C LEU A 218 7.15 -8.42 13.98
N VAL A 219 6.12 -9.26 13.86
CA VAL A 219 5.02 -9.08 12.88
C VAL A 219 4.42 -7.68 13.05
N LEU A 220 3.99 -7.31 14.26
CA LEU A 220 3.33 -6.03 14.49
C LEU A 220 4.26 -4.83 14.25
N PHE A 221 5.53 -4.93 14.68
CA PHE A 221 6.52 -3.87 14.45
C PHE A 221 6.77 -3.65 12.96
N PHE A 222 7.10 -4.70 12.21
CA PHE A 222 7.39 -4.57 10.79
C PHE A 222 6.13 -4.25 9.97
N ALA A 223 4.96 -4.71 10.39
CA ALA A 223 3.70 -4.28 9.79
C ALA A 223 3.49 -2.76 9.93
N ALA A 224 3.74 -2.19 11.12
CA ALA A 224 3.62 -0.76 11.33
C ALA A 224 4.59 0.04 10.43
N VAL A 225 5.85 -0.37 10.38
CA VAL A 225 6.85 0.21 9.45
C VAL A 225 6.38 0.09 8.00
N ASN A 226 5.85 -1.07 7.61
CA ASN A 226 5.41 -1.29 6.25
C ASN A 226 4.19 -0.47 5.86
N ILE A 227 3.28 -0.19 6.80
CA ILE A 227 2.13 0.71 6.58
C ILE A 227 2.62 2.13 6.32
N VAL A 228 3.58 2.63 7.12
CA VAL A 228 4.17 3.97 6.90
C VAL A 228 4.83 4.06 5.52
N LEU A 229 5.61 3.04 5.15
CA LEU A 229 6.20 2.95 3.82
C LEU A 229 5.12 2.91 2.73
N GLY A 230 4.08 2.10 2.92
CA GLY A 230 2.93 1.97 2.02
C GLY A 230 2.19 3.29 1.78
N ILE A 231 1.96 4.08 2.84
CA ILE A 231 1.37 5.43 2.74
C ILE A 231 2.28 6.36 1.93
N LYS A 232 3.60 6.31 2.15
CA LYS A 232 4.59 7.15 1.46
C LYS A 232 4.70 6.79 -0.03
N VAL A 233 4.99 5.53 -0.36
CA VAL A 233 5.10 5.07 -1.77
C VAL A 233 3.74 5.10 -2.48
N GLY A 234 2.67 4.96 -1.69
CA GLY A 234 1.32 5.13 -2.13
C GLY A 234 0.98 6.58 -2.52
N GLY A 235 1.82 7.57 -2.18
CA GLY A 235 1.49 8.98 -2.39
C GLY A 235 0.14 9.35 -1.75
N ALA A 236 -0.21 8.68 -0.65
CA ALA A 236 -1.47 8.91 0.02
C ALA A 236 -1.45 10.29 0.69
N GLY A 237 -2.58 10.99 0.64
CA GLY A 237 -2.70 12.35 1.17
C GLY A 237 -2.46 12.44 2.67
N ASN A 238 -2.36 13.67 3.19
CA ASN A 238 -2.09 13.91 4.61
C ASN A 238 -3.12 13.26 5.55
N SER A 239 -4.36 13.07 5.11
CA SER A 239 -5.40 12.37 5.88
C SER A 239 -5.01 10.94 6.26
N TRP A 240 -4.34 10.20 5.38
CA TRP A 240 -3.88 8.82 5.67
C TRP A 240 -2.75 8.82 6.70
N LYS A 241 -1.81 9.76 6.58
CA LYS A 241 -0.69 9.92 7.52
C LYS A 241 -1.19 10.28 8.90
N ILE A 242 -2.08 11.29 8.99
CA ILE A 242 -2.66 11.76 10.25
C ILE A 242 -3.53 10.66 10.87
N GLY A 243 -4.41 10.03 10.09
CA GLY A 243 -5.28 8.97 10.57
C GLY A 243 -4.51 7.78 11.13
N TYR A 244 -3.49 7.31 10.41
CA TYR A 244 -2.64 6.23 10.90
C TYR A 244 -1.79 6.66 12.11
N GLY A 245 -1.24 7.88 12.10
CA GLY A 245 -0.49 8.43 13.22
C GLY A 245 -1.32 8.49 14.51
N PHE A 246 -2.57 8.94 14.41
CA PHE A 246 -3.50 8.96 15.53
C PHE A 246 -3.84 7.56 16.04
N ASN A 247 -4.11 6.61 15.13
CA ASN A 247 -4.34 5.22 15.49
C ASN A 247 -3.13 4.60 16.22
N LEU A 248 -1.92 4.80 15.71
CA LEU A 248 -0.69 4.30 16.33
C LEU A 248 -0.47 4.94 17.72
N ALA A 249 -0.72 6.24 17.86
CA ALA A 249 -0.63 6.93 19.14
C ALA A 249 -1.60 6.35 20.19
N ILE A 250 -2.86 6.11 19.81
CA ILE A 250 -3.85 5.47 20.70
C ILE A 250 -3.38 4.09 21.15
N LEU A 251 -2.92 3.25 20.21
CA LEU A 251 -2.43 1.91 20.53
C LEU A 251 -1.24 1.96 21.50
N LEU A 252 -0.28 2.85 21.27
CA LEU A 252 0.90 3.01 22.13
C LEU A 252 0.53 3.52 23.52
N ILE A 253 -0.31 4.57 23.62
CA ILE A 253 -0.79 5.10 24.90
C ILE A 253 -1.54 4.02 25.68
N THR A 254 -2.39 3.24 25.00
CA THR A 254 -3.14 2.13 25.60
C THR A 254 -2.19 1.07 26.16
N ILE A 255 -1.19 0.65 25.37
CA ILE A 255 -0.18 -0.33 25.81
C ILE A 255 0.62 0.21 27.00
N ILE A 256 1.10 1.46 26.96
CA ILE A 256 1.86 2.08 28.05
C ILE A 256 1.01 2.11 29.33
N THR A 257 -0.24 2.56 29.21
CA THR A 257 -1.16 2.64 30.35
C THR A 257 -1.41 1.27 30.97
N LEU A 258 -1.75 0.27 30.13
CA LEU A 258 -1.99 -1.09 30.60
C LEU A 258 -0.74 -1.73 31.20
N GLU A 259 0.45 -1.45 30.65
CA GLU A 259 1.71 -1.92 31.19
C GLU A 259 1.99 -1.32 32.57
N VAL A 260 1.83 0.00 32.74
CA VAL A 260 1.97 0.67 34.04
C VAL A 260 0.99 0.10 35.07
N LEU A 261 -0.26 -0.18 34.68
CA LEU A 261 -1.25 -0.79 35.56
C LEU A 261 -0.87 -2.23 35.99
N VAL A 262 -0.33 -3.03 35.08
CA VAL A 262 0.14 -4.38 35.40
C VAL A 262 1.33 -4.33 36.36
N TRP A 263 2.29 -3.45 36.11
CA TRP A 263 3.47 -3.30 36.95
C TRP A 263 3.15 -2.78 38.36
N THR A 264 2.26 -1.80 38.47
CA THR A 264 1.82 -1.28 39.77
C THR A 264 1.07 -2.33 40.59
N ARG A 265 0.15 -3.08 39.97
CA ARG A 265 -0.52 -4.22 40.63
C ARG A 265 0.46 -5.29 41.11
N TRP A 266 1.43 -5.65 40.27
CA TRP A 266 2.46 -6.63 40.63
C TRP A 266 3.30 -6.16 41.83
N LYS A 267 3.72 -4.89 41.85
CA LYS A 267 4.46 -4.31 42.98
C LYS A 267 3.63 -4.31 44.27
N ASN A 268 2.35 -3.92 44.20
CA ASN A 268 1.47 -3.87 45.37
C ASN A 268 1.20 -5.27 45.96
N ASN A 269 1.07 -6.30 45.11
CA ASN A 269 0.87 -7.68 45.56
C ASN A 269 2.16 -8.35 46.07
N SER A 270 3.33 -7.74 45.83
CA SER A 270 4.64 -8.25 46.26
C SER A 270 5.19 -7.52 47.49
N GLY A 271 4.39 -6.66 48.14
CA GLY A 271 4.75 -6.01 49.39
C GLY A 271 4.90 -7.02 50.55
N PRO A 272 5.68 -6.70 51.60
CA PRO A 272 5.91 -7.62 52.72
C PRO A 272 4.57 -7.98 53.37
N ALA A 273 4.34 -9.28 53.56
CA ALA A 273 3.19 -9.75 54.32
C ALA A 273 3.28 -9.17 55.74
N THR A 274 2.34 -8.31 56.13
CA THR A 274 2.15 -7.91 57.52
C THR A 274 1.83 -9.16 58.32
N THR A 275 2.83 -9.66 59.05
CA THR A 275 2.65 -10.61 60.15
C THR A 275 1.97 -9.87 61.30
N TYR A 276 0.71 -10.20 61.56
CA TYR A 276 0.06 -9.96 62.86
C TYR A 276 0.20 -11.22 63.71
#